data_AF-A0A8D8DW42-F1
#
_entry.id   AF-A0A8D8DW42-F1
#
_cell.length_a   1.000
_cell.length_b   1.000
_cell.length_c   1.000
_cell.angle_alpha   90.00
_cell.angle_beta   90.00
_cell.angle_gamma   90.00
#
_symmetry.space_group_name_H-M   'P 1'
#
loop_
_entity.id
_entity.type
_entity.pdbx_description
1 polymer ?
#
loop_
_entity_poly.entity_id
_entity_poly.type
_entity_poly.pdbx_seq_one_letter_code
_entity_poly.pdbx_strand_id
1 'polypeptide(L)'
;MLLRSLASTGKLLRHKPIPSLARQLSSTHREIPALTKERYPVQRGQFAEVTDGDIAKFESILGGSRVLTQSEDIQGFNIDYLGSVRGYSRVVLKPKSTGEVAEIMKFCNERRLA
;
A
#
# COMPACT_ATOMS: atom_id res chain seq x y z
N MET A 1 -22.95 52.10 62.05
CA MET A 1 -21.52 51.98 61.69
C MET A 1 -21.06 50.56 62.00
N LEU A 2 -20.68 49.82 60.96
CA LEU A 2 -19.62 48.79 60.91
C LEU A 2 -19.95 47.87 59.72
N LEU A 3 -19.45 48.26 58.55
CA LEU A 3 -19.51 47.50 57.31
C LEU A 3 -18.81 46.14 57.52
N ARG A 4 -19.53 45.05 57.30
CA ARG A 4 -18.92 43.73 57.08
C ARG A 4 -18.60 43.61 55.60
N SER A 5 -17.31 43.71 55.27
CA SER A 5 -16.75 43.51 53.94
C SER A 5 -16.98 42.05 53.50
N LEU A 6 -17.64 41.87 52.35
CA LEU A 6 -17.76 40.58 51.68
C LEU A 6 -16.42 40.23 51.05
N ALA A 7 -15.74 39.21 51.58
CA ALA A 7 -14.57 38.63 50.95
C ALA A 7 -14.99 37.95 49.63
N SER A 8 -14.64 38.57 48.50
CA SER A 8 -14.78 37.98 47.17
C SER A 8 -13.74 36.87 47.01
N THR A 9 -14.16 35.62 47.19
CA THR A 9 -13.36 34.46 46.79
C THR A 9 -13.38 34.36 45.26
N GLY A 10 -12.44 35.04 44.61
CA GLY A 10 -12.14 34.81 43.20
C GLY A 10 -11.65 33.37 43.02
N LYS A 11 -12.50 32.50 42.49
CA LYS A 11 -12.06 31.20 41.96
C LYS A 11 -11.12 31.48 40.79
N LEU A 12 -9.82 31.30 41.00
CA LEU A 12 -8.85 31.14 39.91
C LEU A 12 -9.33 29.99 39.03
N LEU A 13 -9.90 30.31 37.87
CA LEU A 13 -10.13 29.35 36.81
C LEU A 13 -8.75 28.84 36.39
N ARG A 14 -8.39 27.63 36.84
CA ARG A 14 -7.28 26.88 36.26
C ARG A 14 -7.59 26.71 34.78
N HIS A 15 -6.95 27.51 33.94
CA HIS A 15 -6.88 27.22 32.52
C HIS A 15 -6.29 25.81 32.39
N LYS A 16 -7.09 24.87 31.89
CA LYS A 16 -6.56 23.58 31.46
C LYS A 16 -5.57 23.90 30.34
N PRO A 17 -4.33 23.39 30.38
CA PRO A 17 -3.43 23.55 29.26
C PRO A 17 -4.15 22.95 28.04
N ILE A 18 -4.34 23.78 27.00
CA ILE A 18 -4.75 23.29 25.69
C ILE A 18 -3.67 22.26 25.35
N PRO A 19 -4.04 20.98 25.10
CA PRO A 19 -3.03 20.02 24.69
C PRO A 19 -2.34 20.63 23.49
N SER A 20 -1.03 20.83 23.60
CA SER A 20 -0.26 21.27 22.46
C SER A 20 -0.61 20.30 21.35
N LEU A 21 -1.23 20.83 20.29
CA LEU A 21 -1.38 20.07 19.06
C LEU A 21 0.04 19.94 18.56
N ALA A 22 0.77 18.95 19.09
CA ALA A 22 1.98 18.47 18.50
C ALA A 22 1.56 18.12 17.10
N ARG A 23 1.85 19.02 16.17
CA ARG A 23 1.68 18.81 14.75
C ARG A 23 2.60 17.62 14.49
N GLN A 24 2.04 16.41 14.52
CA GLN A 24 2.73 15.19 14.13
C GLN A 24 3.02 15.34 12.64
N LEU A 25 4.12 16.03 12.37
CA LEU A 25 4.67 16.21 11.06
C LEU A 25 5.31 14.89 10.66
N SER A 26 4.87 14.38 9.51
CA SER A 26 5.35 13.20 8.80
C SER A 26 4.95 11.86 9.43
N SER A 27 3.78 11.34 9.02
CA SER A 27 3.62 9.88 8.98
C SER A 27 4.50 9.37 7.84
N THR A 28 5.59 8.69 8.17
CA THR A 28 6.34 7.86 7.22
C THR A 28 5.50 6.67 6.73
N HIS A 29 4.37 6.39 7.39
CA HIS A 29 3.43 5.35 7.04
C HIS A 29 2.30 5.94 6.19
N ARG A 30 2.44 5.88 4.86
CA ARG A 30 1.27 6.04 3.98
C ARG A 30 0.32 4.88 4.30
N GLU A 31 -0.92 5.20 4.63
CA GLU A 31 -1.94 4.18 4.84
C GLU A 31 -2.07 3.32 3.58
N ILE A 32 -2.15 1.99 3.75
CA ILE A 32 -2.26 1.08 2.61
C ILE A 32 -3.69 1.19 2.06
N PRO A 33 -3.89 1.63 0.81
CA PRO A 33 -5.22 1.75 0.25
C PRO A 33 -5.93 0.38 0.14
N ALA A 34 -7.26 0.38 0.26
CA ALA A 34 -8.09 -0.79 -0.06
C ALA A 34 -7.88 -1.25 -1.52
N LEU A 35 -8.22 -2.51 -1.84
CA LEU A 35 -8.04 -3.01 -3.20
C LEU A 35 -8.94 -2.24 -4.17
N THR A 36 -8.41 -1.88 -5.33
CA THR A 36 -9.18 -1.13 -6.35
C THR A 36 -10.46 -1.88 -6.76
N LYS A 37 -10.40 -3.22 -6.81
CA LYS A 37 -11.55 -4.08 -7.14
C LYS A 37 -12.69 -4.03 -6.12
N GLU A 38 -12.41 -3.62 -4.88
CA GLU A 38 -13.41 -3.50 -3.82
C GLU A 38 -14.15 -2.15 -3.90
N ARG A 39 -13.48 -1.12 -4.45
CA ARG A 39 -14.03 0.24 -4.55
C ARG A 39 -14.75 0.52 -5.86
N TYR A 40 -14.32 -0.13 -6.95
CA TYR A 40 -14.87 0.11 -8.28
C TYR A 40 -15.42 -1.19 -8.88
N PRO A 41 -16.64 -1.19 -9.44
CA PRO A 41 -17.27 -2.37 -10.04
C PRO A 41 -16.72 -2.65 -11.45
N VAL A 42 -15.40 -2.78 -11.58
CA VAL A 42 -14.73 -3.14 -12.83
C VAL A 42 -14.63 -4.66 -12.95
N GLN A 43 -14.92 -5.20 -14.13
CA GLN A 43 -14.78 -6.63 -14.39
C GLN A 43 -13.42 -6.93 -15.02
N ARG A 44 -12.71 -7.93 -14.47
CA ARG A 44 -11.46 -8.43 -15.07
C ARG A 44 -11.79 -9.17 -16.36
N GLY A 45 -10.95 -9.01 -17.38
CA GLY A 45 -11.06 -9.80 -18.62
C GLY A 45 -10.84 -11.29 -18.39
N GLN A 46 -11.19 -12.11 -19.39
CA GLN A 46 -11.03 -13.57 -19.35
C GLN A 46 -9.57 -13.99 -19.57
N PHE A 47 -8.72 -13.67 -18.61
CA PHE A 47 -7.31 -14.07 -18.57
C PHE A 47 -7.11 -15.19 -17.55
N ALA A 48 -6.12 -16.03 -17.78
CA ALA A 48 -5.72 -17.03 -16.80
C ALA A 48 -5.23 -16.36 -15.50
N GLU A 49 -5.27 -17.13 -14.42
CA GLU A 49 -4.64 -16.77 -13.15
C GLU A 49 -3.24 -17.36 -13.08
N VAL A 50 -2.36 -16.67 -12.37
CA VAL A 50 -1.00 -17.14 -12.09
C VAL A 50 -1.07 -18.34 -11.13
N THR A 51 -0.40 -19.41 -11.54
CA THR A 51 -0.23 -20.66 -10.79
C THR A 51 1.22 -20.83 -10.35
N ASP A 52 1.47 -21.76 -9.45
CA ASP A 52 2.83 -22.09 -9.01
C ASP A 52 3.69 -22.64 -10.17
N GLY A 53 3.07 -23.30 -11.16
CA GLY A 53 3.75 -23.72 -12.38
C GLY A 53 4.23 -22.55 -13.24
N ASP A 54 3.48 -21.45 -13.28
CA ASP A 54 3.92 -20.24 -13.98
C ASP A 54 5.09 -19.59 -13.24
N ILE A 55 5.03 -19.55 -11.90
CA ILE A 55 6.13 -19.06 -11.06
C ILE A 55 7.40 -19.85 -11.34
N ALA A 56 7.33 -21.19 -11.32
CA ALA A 56 8.46 -22.04 -11.66
C ALA A 56 9.00 -21.79 -13.08
N LYS A 57 8.12 -21.54 -14.06
CA LYS A 57 8.56 -21.14 -15.41
C LYS A 57 9.29 -19.80 -15.39
N PHE A 58 8.78 -18.79 -14.69
CA PHE A 58 9.47 -17.50 -14.58
C PHE A 58 10.81 -17.61 -13.87
N GLU A 59 10.91 -18.42 -12.82
CA GLU A 59 12.16 -18.70 -12.12
C GLU A 59 13.17 -19.41 -13.02
N SER A 60 12.72 -20.28 -13.94
CA SER A 60 13.63 -20.89 -14.92
C SER A 60 14.21 -19.89 -15.92
N ILE A 61 13.47 -18.82 -16.25
CA ILE A 61 13.92 -17.77 -17.18
C ILE A 61 14.84 -16.76 -16.46
N LEU A 62 14.46 -16.35 -15.25
CA LEU A 62 15.10 -15.24 -14.55
C LEU A 62 16.05 -15.67 -13.42
N GLY A 63 15.93 -16.89 -12.91
CA GLY A 63 16.47 -17.28 -11.61
C GLY A 63 15.59 -16.76 -10.46
N GLY A 64 15.56 -17.51 -9.35
CA GLY A 64 14.63 -17.29 -8.22
C GLY A 64 14.70 -15.89 -7.59
N SER A 65 15.88 -15.29 -7.45
CA SER A 65 16.04 -13.97 -6.81
C SER A 65 15.42 -12.80 -7.58
N ARG A 66 14.96 -13.03 -8.83
CA ARG A 66 14.36 -12.03 -9.70
C ARG A 66 12.87 -12.28 -9.95
N VAL A 67 12.28 -13.20 -9.20
CA VAL A 67 10.85 -13.50 -9.16
C VAL A 67 10.37 -13.28 -7.73
N LEU A 68 9.66 -12.18 -7.49
CA LEU A 68 9.17 -11.84 -6.15
C LEU A 68 7.76 -12.40 -5.99
N THR A 69 7.53 -13.14 -4.92
CA THR A 69 6.22 -13.77 -4.56
C THR A 69 5.76 -13.41 -3.15
N GLN A 70 6.65 -12.85 -2.31
CA GLN A 70 6.33 -12.45 -0.94
C GLN A 70 5.51 -11.16 -0.92
N SER A 71 4.53 -11.09 -0.02
CA SER A 71 3.54 -10.00 -0.03
C SER A 71 4.18 -8.65 0.30
N GLU A 72 5.13 -8.64 1.23
CA GLU A 72 5.96 -7.52 1.66
C GLU A 72 6.80 -6.94 0.52
N ASP A 73 7.35 -7.78 -0.35
CA ASP A 73 8.16 -7.38 -1.49
C ASP A 73 7.30 -6.83 -2.64
N ILE A 74 6.08 -7.36 -2.80
CA ILE A 74 5.19 -7.02 -3.91
C ILE A 74 4.31 -5.80 -3.60
N GLN A 75 3.97 -5.56 -2.33
CA GLN A 75 2.99 -4.55 -1.95
C GLN A 75 3.28 -3.17 -2.55
N GLY A 76 4.55 -2.75 -2.54
CA GLY A 76 4.97 -1.48 -3.12
C GLY A 76 4.73 -1.38 -4.63
N PHE A 77 4.83 -2.50 -5.36
CA PHE A 77 4.57 -2.56 -6.81
C PHE A 77 3.07 -2.56 -7.15
N ASN A 78 2.22 -2.98 -6.20
CA ASN A 78 0.77 -2.97 -6.38
C ASN A 78 0.14 -1.60 -6.08
N ILE A 79 0.85 -0.67 -5.43
CA ILE A 79 0.34 0.66 -5.08
C ILE A 79 0.89 1.69 -6.07
N ASP A 80 0.03 2.53 -6.63
CA ASP A 80 0.48 3.59 -7.54
C ASP A 80 1.25 4.71 -6.81
N TYR A 81 1.89 5.60 -7.59
CA TYR A 81 2.68 6.69 -7.04
C TYR A 81 1.89 7.61 -6.09
N LEU A 82 0.61 7.87 -6.39
CA LEU A 82 -0.25 8.73 -5.58
C LEU A 82 -0.76 8.04 -4.31
N GLY A 83 -0.62 6.72 -4.19
CA GLY A 83 -1.16 5.94 -3.08
C GLY A 83 -2.70 5.86 -3.11
N SER A 84 -3.30 6.04 -4.28
CA SER A 84 -4.75 6.09 -4.44
C SER A 84 -5.31 4.74 -4.87
N VAL A 85 -4.62 3.97 -5.70
CA VAL A 85 -5.08 2.67 -6.23
C VAL A 85 -4.16 1.53 -5.80
N ARG A 86 -4.76 0.35 -5.58
CA ARG A 86 -4.05 -0.87 -5.19
C ARG A 86 -4.48 -2.07 -6.04
N GLY A 87 -3.53 -2.60 -6.79
CA GLY A 87 -3.63 -3.88 -7.47
C GLY A 87 -3.55 -5.08 -6.51
N TYR A 88 -3.66 -6.28 -7.07
CA TYR A 88 -3.59 -7.54 -6.32
C TYR A 88 -2.73 -8.57 -7.05
N SER A 89 -1.70 -8.12 -7.78
CA SER A 89 -0.72 -9.04 -8.37
C SER A 89 -0.03 -9.85 -7.27
N ARG A 90 0.27 -11.12 -7.57
CA ARG A 90 0.94 -12.08 -6.69
C ARG A 90 2.40 -12.35 -7.10
N VAL A 91 2.86 -11.75 -8.20
CA VAL A 91 4.20 -11.96 -8.72
C VAL A 91 4.76 -10.67 -9.34
N VAL A 92 6.06 -10.43 -9.15
CA VAL A 92 6.82 -9.37 -9.82
C VAL A 92 8.05 -9.99 -10.48
N LEU A 93 8.26 -9.69 -11.76
CA LEU A 93 9.36 -10.23 -12.57
C LEU A 93 10.39 -9.14 -12.85
N LYS A 94 11.69 -9.45 -12.68
CA LYS A 94 12.80 -8.50 -12.86
C LYS A 94 13.79 -8.96 -13.96
N PRO A 95 13.42 -8.86 -15.24
CA PRO A 95 14.32 -9.18 -16.35
C PRO A 95 15.48 -8.17 -16.44
N LYS A 96 16.62 -8.61 -16.97
CA LYS A 96 17.84 -7.83 -17.18
C LYS A 96 18.26 -7.72 -18.65
N SER A 97 17.56 -8.44 -19.54
CA SER A 97 17.83 -8.44 -20.97
C SER A 97 16.52 -8.45 -21.77
N THR A 98 16.59 -8.00 -23.01
CA THR A 98 15.49 -8.07 -23.95
C THR A 98 15.09 -9.51 -24.29
N GLY A 99 16.05 -10.44 -24.27
CA GLY A 99 15.78 -11.87 -24.47
C GLY A 99 14.89 -12.47 -23.39
N GLU A 100 15.15 -12.14 -22.12
CA GLU A 100 14.31 -12.58 -21.00
C GLU A 100 12.89 -12.00 -21.10
N VAL A 101 12.76 -10.72 -21.45
CA VAL A 101 11.45 -10.09 -21.68
C VAL A 101 10.69 -10.80 -22.80
N ALA A 102 11.36 -11.09 -23.92
CA ALA A 102 10.74 -11.76 -25.06
C ALA A 102 10.22 -13.16 -24.68
N GLU A 103 11.00 -13.94 -23.91
CA GLU A 103 10.57 -15.27 -23.47
C GLU A 103 9.38 -15.21 -22.50
N ILE A 104 9.40 -14.28 -21.54
CA ILE A 104 8.28 -14.05 -20.61
C ILE A 104 7.00 -13.69 -21.39
N MET A 105 7.10 -12.73 -22.31
CA MET A 105 5.94 -12.28 -23.08
C MET A 105 5.36 -13.39 -23.97
N LYS A 106 6.23 -14.22 -24.57
CA LYS A 106 5.80 -15.41 -25.32
C LYS A 106 4.98 -16.34 -24.43
N PHE A 107 5.50 -16.69 -23.26
CA PHE A 107 4.82 -17.58 -22.31
C PHE A 107 3.48 -16.99 -21.81
N CYS A 108 3.46 -15.71 -21.42
CA CYS A 108 2.24 -15.05 -20.98
C CYS A 108 1.17 -15.04 -22.08
N ASN A 109 1.55 -14.84 -23.33
CA ASN A 109 0.63 -14.88 -24.46
C ASN A 109 0.05 -16.30 -24.68
N GLU A 110 0.89 -17.33 -24.64
CA GLU A 110 0.47 -18.74 -24.77
C GLU A 110 -0.50 -19.16 -23.65
N ARG A 111 -0.24 -18.72 -22.41
CA ARG A 111 -1.10 -18.99 -21.24
C ARG A 111 -2.28 -18.03 -21.09
N ARG A 112 -2.35 -16.96 -21.88
CA ARG A 112 -3.27 -15.82 -21.71
C ARG A 112 -3.24 -15.21 -20.30
N LEU A 113 -2.04 -14.95 -19.77
CA LEU A 113 -1.83 -14.28 -18.49
C LEU A 113 -1.81 -12.75 -18.66
N ALA A 114 -2.53 -12.04 -17.78
CA ALA A 114 -2.54 -10.57 -17.70
C ALA A 114 -2.80 -10.09 -16.26
#